data_AF-A0A4Q4CLB7-F1
#
_entry.id   AF-A0A4Q4CLB7-F1
#
_cell.length_a   1.000
_cell.length_b   1.000
_cell.length_c   1.000
_cell.angle_alpha   90.00
_cell.angle_beta   90.00
_cell.angle_gamma   90.00
#
_symmetry.space_group_name_H-M   'P 1'
#
loop_
_entity.id
_entity.type
_entity.pdbx_description
1 polymer ?
#
loop_
_entity_poly.entity_id
_entity_poly.type
_entity_poly.pdbx_seq_one_letter_code
_entity_poly.pdbx_strand_id
1 'polypeptide(L)'
;MDLDLRRSGPWIGAGGLFVMLWLVISTVLYAPWWGVLLHLLVLAAFVPRLTRLAKERPERSTWVPLEAFVAWVAVNALGILVFSWSF
;
A
#
# COMPACT_ATOMS: atom_id res chain seq x y z
N MET A 1 -28.40 -2.28 1.51
CA MET A 1 -27.43 -3.00 2.37
C MET A 1 -26.52 -1.95 2.96
N ASP A 2 -26.75 -1.56 4.22
CA ASP A 2 -25.81 -0.69 4.93
C ASP A 2 -24.58 -1.53 5.30
N LEU A 3 -23.46 -1.26 4.64
CA LEU A 3 -22.18 -1.84 5.01
C LEU A 3 -21.76 -1.22 6.34
N ASP A 4 -21.73 -2.03 7.40
CA ASP A 4 -21.16 -1.60 8.67
C ASP A 4 -19.64 -1.47 8.54
N LEU A 5 -19.20 -0.28 8.15
CA LEU A 5 -17.80 0.08 7.96
C LEU A 5 -16.99 0.03 9.27
N ARG A 6 -17.65 0.01 10.44
CA ARG A 6 -16.95 -0.14 11.71
C ARG A 6 -16.43 -1.56 11.92
N ARG A 7 -17.11 -2.56 11.33
CA ARG A 7 -16.69 -3.96 11.38
C ARG A 7 -15.92 -4.39 10.12
N SER A 8 -16.34 -3.91 8.96
CA SER A 8 -15.78 -4.30 7.66
C SER A 8 -14.58 -3.44 7.21
N GLY A 9 -14.47 -2.19 7.68
CA GLY A 9 -13.42 -1.26 7.28
C GLY A 9 -12.00 -1.79 7.49
N PRO A 10 -11.65 -2.37 8.66
CA PRO A 10 -10.33 -2.96 8.89
C PRO A 10 -10.01 -4.13 7.96
N TRP A 11 -11.01 -4.95 7.63
CA TRP A 11 -10.84 -6.08 6.69
C TRP A 11 -10.65 -5.61 5.25
N ILE A 12 -11.38 -4.57 4.84
CA ILE A 12 -11.17 -3.92 3.53
C ILE A 12 -9.77 -3.31 3.46
N GLY A 13 -9.32 -2.64 4.52
CA GLY A 13 -7.97 -2.10 4.62
C GLY A 13 -6.89 -3.18 4.52
N ALA A 14 -7.05 -4.29 5.24
CA ALA A 14 -6.12 -5.43 5.20
C ALA A 14 -6.10 -6.11 3.82
N GLY A 15 -7.28 -6.36 3.23
CA GLY A 15 -7.39 -6.91 1.89
C GLY A 15 -6.75 -6.00 0.83
N GLY A 16 -6.95 -4.69 0.94
CA GLY A 16 -6.30 -3.73 0.06
C GLY A 16 -4.76 -3.70 0.23
N LEU A 17 -4.24 -3.78 1.46
CA LEU A 17 -2.79 -3.91 1.68
C LEU A 17 -2.22 -5.23 1.12
N PHE A 18 -2.99 -6.32 1.15
CA PHE A 18 -2.59 -7.57 0.53
C PHE A 18 -2.48 -7.45 -1.01
N VAL A 19 -3.44 -6.79 -1.65
CA VAL A 19 -3.37 -6.47 -3.08
C VAL A 19 -2.17 -5.54 -3.38
N MET A 20 -1.91 -4.56 -2.51
CA MET A 20 -0.74 -3.70 -2.64
C MET A 20 0.57 -4.49 -2.50
N LEU A 21 0.65 -5.47 -1.61
CA LEU A 21 1.82 -6.35 -1.49
C LEU A 21 2.08 -7.10 -2.80
N TRP A 22 1.02 -7.63 -3.42
CA TRP A 22 1.12 -8.26 -4.73
C TRP A 22 1.66 -7.31 -5.80
N LEU A 23 1.17 -6.06 -5.84
CA LEU A 23 1.68 -5.04 -6.77
C LEU A 23 3.15 -4.71 -6.51
N VAL A 24 3.56 -4.61 -5.25
CA VAL A 24 4.96 -4.41 -4.87
C VAL A 24 5.83 -5.57 -5.37
N ILE A 25 5.42 -6.83 -5.17
CA ILE A 25 6.18 -7.97 -5.67
C ILE A 25 6.26 -7.95 -7.20
N SER A 26 5.16 -7.58 -7.87
CA SER A 26 5.11 -7.49 -9.33
C SER A 26 6.03 -6.41 -9.91
N THR A 27 6.48 -5.43 -9.11
CA THR A 27 7.46 -4.43 -9.56
C THR A 27 8.80 -5.05 -9.95
N VAL A 28 9.13 -6.25 -9.48
CA VAL A 28 10.36 -6.97 -9.87
C VAL A 28 10.46 -7.21 -11.38
N LEU A 29 9.33 -7.15 -12.10
CA LEU A 29 9.28 -7.34 -13.56
C LEU A 29 9.92 -6.19 -14.34
N TYR A 30 10.00 -4.99 -13.77
CA TYR A 30 10.47 -3.78 -14.46
C TYR A 30 11.34 -2.86 -13.58
N ALA A 31 11.45 -3.13 -12.28
CA ALA A 31 12.30 -2.39 -11.36
C ALA A 31 13.46 -3.27 -10.88
N PRO A 32 14.62 -2.69 -10.54
CA PRO A 32 15.70 -3.44 -9.93
C PRO A 32 15.26 -4.03 -8.58
N TRP A 33 15.90 -5.14 -8.16
CA TRP A 33 15.55 -5.88 -6.93
C TRP A 33 15.48 -5.00 -5.68
N TRP A 34 16.33 -3.98 -5.57
CA TRP A 34 16.33 -3.04 -4.44
C TRP A 34 15.14 -2.08 -4.47
N GLY A 35 14.56 -1.81 -5.65
CA GLY A 35 13.33 -1.04 -5.79
C GLY A 35 12.14 -1.75 -5.16
N VAL A 36 12.11 -3.08 -5.23
CA VAL A 36 11.13 -3.91 -4.51
C VAL A 36 11.30 -3.74 -3.00
N LEU A 37 12.53 -3.74 -2.50
CA LEU A 37 12.80 -3.53 -1.06
C LEU A 37 12.32 -2.16 -0.58
N LEU A 38 12.56 -1.10 -1.37
CA LEU A 38 12.07 0.24 -1.04
C LEU A 38 10.54 0.25 -0.92
N HIS A 39 9.84 -0.35 -1.87
CA HIS A 39 8.39 -0.49 -1.82
C HIS A 39 7.90 -1.32 -0.63
N LEU A 40 8.58 -2.42 -0.30
CA LEU A 40 8.26 -3.25 0.87
C LEU A 40 8.40 -2.45 2.17
N LEU A 41 9.43 -1.62 2.28
CA LEU A 41 9.61 -0.71 3.43
C LEU A 41 8.48 0.31 3.53
N VAL A 42 8.12 0.95 2.41
CA VAL A 42 6.99 1.89 2.37
C VAL A 42 5.70 1.19 2.76
N LEU A 43 5.42 0.02 2.20
CA LEU A 43 4.20 -0.75 2.48
C LEU A 43 4.15 -1.22 3.95
N ALA A 44 5.29 -1.67 4.51
CA ALA A 44 5.39 -2.07 5.90
C ALA A 44 5.04 -0.93 6.87
N ALA A 45 5.34 0.32 6.51
CA ALA A 45 4.96 1.49 7.32
C ALA A 45 3.43 1.70 7.40
N PHE A 46 2.66 1.17 6.45
CA PHE A 46 1.18 1.24 6.48
C PHE A 46 0.56 0.19 7.41
N VAL A 47 1.26 -0.88 7.79
CA VAL A 47 0.76 -1.91 8.73
C VAL A 47 0.47 -1.36 10.13
N PRO A 48 1.39 -0.64 10.81
CA PRO A 48 1.09 -0.04 12.11
C PRO A 48 0.02 1.06 11.98
N ARG A 49 0.00 1.81 10.87
CA ARG A 49 -1.04 2.82 10.59
C ARG A 49 -2.42 2.20 10.49
N LEU A 50 -2.57 1.11 9.73
CA LEU A 50 -3.81 0.34 9.65
C LEU A 50 -4.23 -0.21 11.01
N THR A 51 -3.28 -0.79 11.75
CA THR A 51 -3.54 -1.34 13.09
C THR A 51 -4.06 -0.27 14.06
N ARG A 52 -3.52 0.94 14.01
CA ARG A 52 -3.98 2.07 14.82
C ARG A 52 -5.35 2.56 14.36
N LEU A 53 -5.55 2.75 13.05
CA LEU A 53 -6.84 3.19 12.48
C LEU A 53 -7.96 2.18 12.74
N ALA A 54 -7.66 0.88 12.72
CA ALA A 54 -8.64 -0.16 13.04
C ALA A 54 -9.17 -0.04 14.48
N LYS A 55 -8.37 0.47 15.42
CA LYS A 55 -8.75 0.67 16.83
C LYS A 55 -9.44 2.00 17.08
N GLU A 56 -8.94 3.07 16.45
CA GLU A 56 -9.41 4.44 16.72
C GLU A 56 -10.60 4.86 15.84
N ARG A 57 -10.55 4.53 14.54
CA ARG A 57 -11.47 4.99 13.48
C ARG A 57 -11.58 3.95 12.35
N PRO A 58 -12.22 2.79 12.61
CA PRO A 58 -12.26 1.66 11.68
C PRO A 58 -12.79 2.02 10.29
N GLU A 59 -13.71 2.97 10.19
CA GLU A 59 -14.25 3.51 8.94
C GLU A 59 -13.18 4.15 8.03
N ARG A 60 -12.11 4.69 8.60
CA ARG A 60 -11.00 5.29 7.83
C ARG A 60 -10.00 4.25 7.33
N SER A 61 -10.06 3.01 7.81
CA SER A 61 -9.18 1.94 7.39
C SER A 61 -9.34 1.58 5.91
N THR A 62 -10.50 1.88 5.32
CA THR A 62 -10.79 1.70 3.89
C THR A 62 -9.97 2.61 2.98
N TRP A 63 -9.44 3.72 3.50
CA TRP A 63 -8.62 4.67 2.75
C TRP A 63 -7.13 4.31 2.73
N VAL A 64 -6.68 3.46 3.66
CA VAL A 64 -5.27 3.05 3.78
C VAL A 64 -4.73 2.43 2.48
N PRO A 65 -5.47 1.55 1.78
CA PRO A 65 -5.02 1.02 0.48
C PRO A 65 -4.85 2.11 -0.58
N LEU A 66 -5.72 3.13 -0.59
CA LEU A 66 -5.60 4.25 -1.53
C LEU A 66 -4.34 5.08 -1.24
N GLU A 67 -4.06 5.37 0.03
CA GLU A 67 -2.83 6.06 0.43
C GLU A 67 -1.58 5.24 0.06
N ALA A 68 -1.62 3.92 0.28
CA ALA A 68 -0.53 3.02 -0.10
C ALA A 68 -0.33 2.97 -1.62
N PHE A 69 -1.40 3.01 -2.40
CA PHE A 69 -1.33 3.10 -3.86
C PHE A 69 -0.69 4.41 -4.33
N VAL A 70 -1.08 5.54 -3.74
CA VAL A 70 -0.46 6.84 -4.04
C VAL A 70 1.04 6.82 -3.71
N ALA A 71 1.40 6.26 -2.56
CA ALA A 71 2.81 6.10 -2.18
C ALA A 71 3.58 5.21 -3.17
N TRP A 72 2.97 4.11 -3.63
CA TRP A 72 3.55 3.24 -4.64
C TRP A 72 3.77 3.96 -5.98
N VAL A 73 2.79 4.74 -6.45
CA VAL A 73 2.94 5.57 -7.67
C VAL A 73 4.08 6.57 -7.50
N ALA A 74 4.18 7.22 -6.35
CA ALA A 74 5.24 8.18 -6.06
C ALA A 74 6.63 7.53 -6.08
N VAL A 75 6.78 6.34 -5.48
CA VAL A 75 8.06 5.60 -5.52
C VAL A 75 8.42 5.19 -6.94
N ASN A 76 7.46 4.72 -7.74
CA ASN A 76 7.71 4.40 -9.16
C ASN A 76 8.11 5.64 -9.96
N ALA A 77 7.42 6.76 -9.79
CA ALA A 77 7.76 8.01 -10.45
C ALA A 77 9.19 8.46 -10.09
N LEU A 78 9.57 8.37 -8.81
CA LEU A 78 10.93 8.65 -8.37
C LEU A 78 11.95 7.65 -8.96
N GLY A 79 11.60 6.37 -9.03
CA GLY A 79 12.38 5.33 -9.67
C GLY A 79 12.71 5.64 -11.13
N ILE A 80 11.71 6.09 -11.89
CA ILE A 80 11.86 6.46 -13.30
C ILE A 80 12.66 7.76 -13.45
N LEU A 81 12.29 8.81 -12.71
CA LEU A 81 12.86 10.15 -12.88
C LEU A 81 14.29 10.30 -12.33
N VAL A 82 14.58 9.64 -11.20
CA VAL A 82 15.84 9.82 -10.46
C VAL A 82 16.78 8.64 -10.65
N PHE A 83 16.23 7.43 -10.74
CA PHE A 83 17.02 6.19 -10.76
C PHE A 83 16.98 5.47 -12.11
N SER A 84 16.39 6.08 -13.14
CA SER A 84 16.31 5.57 -14.51
C SER A 84 15.80 4.13 -14.60
N TRP A 85 14.83 3.76 -13.76
CA TRP A 85 14.15 2.47 -13.89
C TRP A 85 13.51 2.38 -15.27
N SER A 86 13.85 1.33 -16.03
CA SER A 86 13.34 1.10 -17.39
C SER A 86 12.36 -0.07 -17.39
N PHE A 87 11.18 0.17 -17.96
CA PHE A 87 10.18 -0.85 -18.27
C PHE A 87 10.60 -1.77 -19.41
#